data_AF-A0A6J4UPX1-F1
#
_entry.id   AF-A0A6J4UPX1-F1
#
_cell.length_a   1.000
_cell.length_b   1.000
_cell.length_c   1.000
_cell.angle_alpha   90.00
_cell.angle_beta   90.00
_cell.angle_gamma   90.00
#
_symmetry.space_group_name_H-M   'P 1'
#
loop_
_entity.id
_entity.type
_entity.pdbx_description
1 polymer ?
#
loop_
_entity_poly.entity_id
_entity_poly.type
_entity_poly.pdbx_seq_one_letter_code
_entity_poly.pdbx_strand_id
1 'polypeptide(L)' 'AAFRAARETTAAILDRMTEDDWKREGTHSESGAYSVVDWLAIYAAHAHDHADQIRRARAAGSDRTARS' A
#
# COMPACT_ATOMS: atom_id res chain seq x y z
N ALA A 1 -2.97 -8.62 13.36
CA ALA A 1 -2.17 -9.82 13.01
C ALA A 1 -1.92 -9.92 11.50
N ALA A 2 -2.97 -10.00 10.67
CA ALA A 2 -2.85 -10.21 9.22
C ALA A 2 -2.01 -9.15 8.47
N PHE A 3 -2.23 -7.85 8.72
CA PHE A 3 -1.47 -6.80 8.01
C PHE A 3 0.04 -6.86 8.27
N ARG A 4 0.44 -7.08 9.53
CA ARG A 4 1.85 -7.24 9.89
C ARG A 4 2.45 -8.46 9.19
N ALA A 5 1.77 -9.61 9.24
CA ALA A 5 2.22 -10.82 8.57
C ALA A 5 2.39 -10.62 7.05
N ALA A 6 1.45 -9.93 6.40
CA ALA A 6 1.57 -9.60 4.98
C ALA A 6 2.79 -8.71 4.68
N ARG A 7 3.08 -7.72 5.53
CA ARG A 7 4.29 -6.89 5.39
C ARG A 7 5.57 -7.69 5.57
N GLU A 8 5.61 -8.55 6.57
CA GLU A 8 6.78 -9.42 6.86
C GLU A 8 7.04 -10.41 5.71
N THR A 9 6.00 -11.06 5.19
CA THR A 9 6.17 -12.01 4.08
C THR A 9 6.53 -11.30 2.77
N THR A 10 5.94 -10.13 2.49
CA THR A 10 6.35 -9.30 1.36
C THR A 10 7.81 -8.89 1.46
N ALA A 11 8.25 -8.37 2.61
CA ALA A 11 9.65 -7.97 2.82
C ALA A 11 10.60 -9.14 2.58
N ALA A 12 10.25 -10.33 3.08
CA ALA A 12 11.05 -11.53 2.87
C ALA A 12 11.18 -11.92 1.37
N ILE A 13 10.17 -11.63 0.54
CA ILE A 13 10.26 -11.85 -0.92
C ILE A 13 11.20 -10.82 -1.54
N LEU A 14 11.02 -9.53 -1.20
CA LEU A 14 11.83 -8.43 -1.74
C LEU A 14 13.32 -8.59 -1.41
N ASP A 15 13.65 -9.05 -0.19
CA ASP A 15 15.03 -9.30 0.26
C ASP A 15 15.75 -10.39 -0.56
N ARG A 16 15.00 -11.23 -1.28
CA ARG A 16 15.54 -12.32 -2.11
C ARG A 16 15.61 -11.98 -3.59
N MET A 17 15.11 -10.80 -4.00
CA MET A 17 15.11 -10.39 -5.40
C MET A 17 16.52 -10.02 -5.85
N THR A 18 16.90 -10.53 -7.01
CA THR A 18 18.12 -10.12 -7.72
C THR A 18 17.90 -8.80 -8.45
N GLU A 19 18.99 -8.15 -8.88
CA GLU A 19 18.94 -6.95 -9.72
C GLU A 19 18.10 -7.13 -10.99
N ASP A 20 18.13 -8.32 -11.59
CA ASP A 20 17.35 -8.60 -12.79
C ASP A 20 15.86 -8.85 -12.47
N ASP A 21 15.54 -9.36 -11.28
CA ASP A 21 14.15 -9.42 -10.81
C ASP A 21 13.57 -8.01 -10.60
N TRP A 22 14.37 -7.08 -10.07
CA TRP A 22 13.97 -5.68 -9.86
C TRP A 22 13.70 -4.93 -11.16
N LYS A 23 14.41 -5.28 -12.24
CA LYS A 23 14.22 -4.68 -13.58
C LYS A 23 13.00 -5.22 -14.33
N ARG A 24 12.26 -6.19 -13.78
CA ARG A 24 11.07 -6.71 -14.44
C ARG A 24 9.97 -5.65 -14.54
N GLU A 25 9.38 -5.58 -15.72
CA GLU A 25 8.26 -4.71 -16.03
C GLU A 25 7.17 -5.49 -16.78
N GLY A 26 5.94 -5.02 -16.64
CA GLY A 26 4.78 -5.50 -17.37
C GLY A 26 3.86 -4.34 -17.76
N THR A 27 2.65 -4.66 -18.20
CA THR A 27 1.62 -3.66 -18.51
C THR A 27 0.43 -3.83 -17.57
N HIS A 28 0.09 -2.76 -16.86
CA HIS A 28 -1.13 -2.62 -16.07
C HIS A 28 -2.21 -1.93 -16.91
N SER A 29 -3.43 -2.45 -16.90
CA SER A 29 -4.53 -1.96 -17.74
C SER A 29 -4.89 -0.49 -17.51
N GLU A 30 -4.67 0.02 -16.30
CA GLU A 30 -4.99 1.40 -15.93
C GLU A 30 -3.75 2.30 -15.83
N SER A 31 -2.57 1.71 -15.58
CA SER A 31 -1.35 2.48 -15.26
C SER A 31 -0.31 2.45 -16.38
N GLY A 32 -0.52 1.66 -17.44
CA GLY A 32 0.45 1.50 -18.51
C GLY A 32 1.63 0.64 -18.09
N ALA A 33 2.85 1.06 -18.41
CA ALA A 33 4.07 0.36 -17.98
C ALA A 33 4.11 0.28 -16.44
N TYR A 34 4.43 -0.90 -15.92
CA TYR A 34 4.36 -1.17 -14.49
C TYR A 34 5.51 -2.07 -14.06
N SER A 35 6.46 -1.50 -13.32
CA SER A 35 7.62 -2.20 -12.77
C SER A 35 7.40 -2.66 -11.33
N VAL A 36 8.31 -3.52 -10.85
CA VAL A 36 8.40 -3.88 -9.43
C VAL A 36 8.63 -2.62 -8.56
N VAL A 37 9.41 -1.65 -9.06
CA VAL A 37 9.70 -0.41 -8.34
C VAL A 37 8.44 0.46 -8.22
N ASP A 38 7.64 0.57 -9.28
CA ASP A 38 6.37 1.29 -9.27
C ASP A 38 5.41 0.67 -8.25
N TRP A 39 5.31 -0.67 -8.29
CA TRP A 39 4.51 -1.42 -7.32
C TRP A 39 4.93 -1.13 -5.88
N LEU A 40 6.23 -1.20 -5.59
CA LEU A 40 6.74 -0.96 -4.24
C LEU A 40 6.46 0.48 -3.78
N ALA A 41 6.67 1.47 -4.64
CA ALA A 41 6.42 2.88 -4.32
C ALA A 41 4.95 3.12 -3.96
N ILE A 42 4.02 2.58 -4.75
CA ILE A 42 2.57 2.70 -4.52
C ILE A 42 2.19 2.02 -3.20
N TYR A 43 2.60 0.78 -2.99
CA TYR A 43 2.19 0.00 -1.82
C TYR A 43 2.92 0.41 -0.53
N ALA A 44 4.06 1.08 -0.62
CA ALA A 44 4.71 1.74 0.53
C ALA A 44 3.81 2.85 1.08
N ALA A 45 3.26 3.71 0.23
CA ALA A 45 2.38 4.82 0.63
C ALA A 45 0.98 4.36 1.05
N HIS A 46 0.41 3.38 0.35
CA HIS A 46 -1.01 3.02 0.40
C HIS A 46 -1.57 2.76 1.82
N ALA A 47 -0.80 2.10 2.69
CA ALA A 47 -1.25 1.81 4.06
C ALA A 47 -1.36 3.07 4.93
N HIS A 48 -0.51 4.08 4.67
CA HIS A 48 -0.57 5.36 5.35
C HIS A 48 -1.80 6.15 4.93
N ASP A 49 -2.10 6.17 3.62
CA ASP A 49 -3.28 6.83 3.07
C ASP A 49 -4.58 6.27 3.67
N HIS A 50 -4.66 4.94 3.79
CA HIS A 50 -5.80 4.30 4.45
C HIS A 50 -5.88 4.60 5.94
N ALA A 51 -4.75 4.66 6.65
CA ALA A 51 -4.75 5.06 8.05
C ALA A 51 -5.30 6.49 8.22
N ASP A 52 -4.93 7.40 7.32
CA ASP A 52 -5.45 8.77 7.29
C ASP A 52 -6.94 8.83 6.95
N GLN A 53 -7.40 8.04 5.98
CA GLN A 53 -8.83 7.92 5.67
C GLN A 53 -9.64 7.47 6.89
N ILE A 54 -9.15 6.47 7.64
CA ILE A 54 -9.79 5.99 8.86
C ILE A 54 -9.84 7.08 9.93
N ARG A 55 -8.75 7.82 10.15
CA ARG A 55 -8.72 8.94 11.11
C ARG A 55 -9.77 9.99 10.75
N ARG A 56 -9.83 10.39 9.48
CA ARG A 56 -10.83 11.36 8.99
C ARG A 56 -12.26 10.86 9.17
N ALA A 57 -12.53 9.60 8.83
CA ALA A 57 -13.85 9.00 8.98
C ALA A 57 -14.31 8.97 10.44
N ARG A 58 -13.40 8.66 11.38
CA ARG A 58 -13.70 8.67 12.82
C ARG A 58 -14.03 10.07 13.34
N ALA A 59 -13.23 11.08 12.95
CA ALA A 59 -13.48 12.47 13.34
C ALA A 59 -14.82 12.99 12.80
N ALA A 60 -15.13 12.72 11.53
CA ALA A 60 -16.42 13.10 10.94
C ALA A 60 -17.62 12.40 11.62
N GLY A 61 -17.43 11.14 12.05
CA GLY A 61 -18.44 10.40 12.80
C GLY A 61 -18.71 10.98 14.18
N SER A 62 -17.67 11.33 14.95
CA SER A 62 -17.83 11.96 16.26
C SER A 62 -18.52 13.31 16.18
N ASP A 63 -18.19 14.13 15.17
CA ASP A 63 -18.82 15.43 15.00
C ASP A 63 -20.31 15.32 14.64
N ARG A 64 -20.72 14.26 13.93
CA ARG A 64 -22.12 14.01 13.59
C ARG A 64 -22.93 13.61 14.82
N THR A 65 -22.37 12.79 15.70
CA THR A 65 -23.01 12.42 16.98
C THR A 65 -23.09 13.60 17.95
N ALA A 66 -22.08 14.48 17.98
CA ALA A 66 -22.11 15.67 18.84
C ALA A 66 -23.13 16.74 18.38
N ARG A 67 -23.57 16.67 17.12
CA ARG A 67 -24.55 17.61 16.52
C ARG A 67 -25.99 17.09 16.51
N SER A 68 -26.24 15.87 17.00
CA SER A 68 -27.58 15.26 17.15
C SER A 68 -28.00 15.23 18.60
#